data_AF-A0A527ZET5-F1
#
_entry.id   AF-A0A527ZET5-F1
#
_cell.length_a   1.000
_cell.length_b   1.000
_cell.length_c   1.000
_cell.angle_alpha   90.00
_cell.angle_beta   90.00
_cell.angle_gamma   90.00
#
_symmetry.space_group_name_H-M   'P 1'
#
loop_
_entity.id
_entity.type
_entity.pdbx_description
1 polymer ?
#
loop_
_entity_poly.entity_id
_entity_poly.type
_entity_poly.pdbx_seq_one_letter_code
_entity_poly.pdbx_strand_id
1 'polypeptide(L)' 'AVAARLGIRGIPTMILFHEGQEVARTSGAMTAGQIVRWVRDHLPAAA' A
#
# COMPACT_ATOMS: atom_id res chain seq x y z
N ALA A 1 -2.09 15.31 -11.00
CA ALA A 1 -0.69 14.85 -11.12
C ALA A 1 -0.19 13.96 -9.96
N VAL A 2 -1.00 13.61 -8.94
CA VAL A 2 -0.55 12.77 -7.81
C VAL A 2 -0.20 11.34 -8.25
N ALA A 3 -1.03 10.73 -9.10
CA ALA A 3 -0.78 9.37 -9.60
C ALA A 3 0.60 9.22 -10.28
N ALA A 4 0.96 10.17 -11.15
CA ALA A 4 2.27 10.20 -11.81
C ALA A 4 3.42 10.39 -10.81
N ARG A 5 3.26 11.29 -9.81
CA ARG A 5 4.26 11.50 -8.75
C ARG A 5 4.49 10.25 -7.90
N LEU A 6 3.44 9.45 -7.70
CA LEU A 6 3.50 8.18 -6.96
C LEU A 6 3.82 6.97 -7.86
N GLY A 7 4.08 7.16 -9.17
CA GLY A 7 4.40 6.09 -10.11
C GLY A 7 3.25 5.10 -10.36
N ILE A 8 2.00 5.50 -10.21
CA ILE A 8 0.82 4.66 -10.45
C ILE A 8 0.62 4.51 -11.96
N ARG A 9 0.78 3.28 -12.48
CA ARG A 9 0.69 2.91 -13.91
C ARG A 9 -0.51 2.02 -14.26
N GLY A 10 -1.33 1.66 -13.28
CA GLY A 10 -2.52 0.82 -13.42
C GLY A 10 -3.44 0.98 -12.22
N ILE A 11 -4.68 0.49 -12.32
CA ILE A 11 -5.66 0.55 -11.22
C ILE A 11 -6.35 -0.81 -11.03
N PRO A 12 -6.72 -1.18 -9.79
CA PRO A 12 -6.42 -0.49 -8.53
C PRO A 12 -4.96 -0.69 -8.05
N THR A 13 -4.38 0.34 -7.43
CA THR A 13 -3.07 0.28 -6.76
C THR A 13 -3.21 0.82 -5.34
N MET A 14 -2.64 0.12 -4.36
CA MET A 14 -2.55 0.55 -2.97
C MET A 14 -1.09 0.75 -2.59
N ILE A 15 -0.81 1.79 -1.81
CA ILE A 15 0.51 2.13 -1.28
C ILE A 15 0.37 2.36 0.22
N LEU A 16 1.18 1.67 1.04
CA LEU A 16 1.22 1.81 2.48
C LEU A 16 2.39 2.72 2.83
N PHE A 17 2.09 3.82 3.52
CA PHE A 17 3.08 4.73 4.07
C PHE A 17 3.13 4.59 5.59
N HIS A 18 4.34 4.51 6.16
CA HIS A 18 4.61 4.57 7.59
C HIS A 18 5.69 5.62 7.82
N GLU A 19 5.43 6.59 8.70
CA GLU A 19 6.36 7.71 8.99
C GLU A 19 6.84 8.46 7.73
N GLY A 20 5.95 8.60 6.74
CA GLY A 20 6.25 9.27 5.47
C GLY A 20 7.06 8.43 4.48
N GLN A 21 7.44 7.21 4.81
CA GLN A 21 8.13 6.27 3.93
C GLN A 21 7.15 5.24 3.35
N GLU A 22 7.29 4.92 2.06
CA GLU A 22 6.58 3.80 1.44
C GLU A 22 7.16 2.47 1.98
N VAL A 23 6.33 1.67 2.65
CA VAL A 23 6.73 0.37 3.22
C VAL A 23 6.17 -0.82 2.44
N ALA A 24 5.11 -0.61 1.66
CA ALA A 24 4.55 -1.65 0.79
C ALA A 24 3.73 -1.05 -0.35
N ARG A 25 3.68 -1.78 -1.46
CA ARG A 25 2.86 -1.46 -2.64
C ARG A 25 2.28 -2.74 -3.23
N THR A 26 1.02 -2.68 -3.65
CA THR A 26 0.37 -3.77 -4.38
C THR A 26 -0.56 -3.23 -5.46
N SER A 27 -0.78 -4.02 -6.51
CA SER A 27 -1.71 -3.71 -7.59
C SER A 27 -2.64 -4.90 -7.82
N GLY A 28 -3.91 -4.60 -8.11
CA GLY A 28 -4.96 -5.60 -8.24
C GLY A 28 -6.02 -5.50 -7.15
N ALA A 29 -7.20 -6.03 -7.45
CA ALA A 29 -8.32 -6.02 -6.54
C ALA A 29 -8.04 -6.91 -5.32
N MET A 30 -8.44 -6.44 -4.15
CA MET A 30 -8.35 -7.18 -2.89
C MET A 30 -9.68 -7.06 -2.15
N THR A 31 -10.08 -8.15 -1.51
CA THR A 31 -11.18 -8.13 -0.54
C THR A 31 -10.78 -7.36 0.71
N ALA A 32 -11.77 -6.91 1.50
CA ALA A 32 -11.49 -6.22 2.77
C ALA A 32 -10.58 -7.01 3.71
N GLY A 33 -10.79 -8.33 3.83
CA GLY A 33 -9.95 -9.20 4.65
C GLY A 33 -8.50 -9.27 4.16
N GLN A 34 -8.29 -9.26 2.84
CA GLN A 34 -6.94 -9.22 2.26
C GLN A 34 -6.26 -7.88 2.50
N ILE A 35 -6.99 -6.75 2.46
CA ILE A 35 -6.44 -5.42 2.78
C ILE A 35 -5.95 -5.40 4.24
N VAL A 36 -6.78 -5.84 5.18
CA VAL A 36 -6.42 -5.88 6.61
C VAL A 36 -5.19 -6.74 6.85
N ARG A 37 -5.13 -7.93 6.24
CA ARG A 37 -3.96 -8.80 6.35
C ARG A 37 -2.71 -8.14 5.78
N TRP A 38 -2.81 -7.59 4.57
CA TRP A 38 -1.68 -6.94 3.90
C TRP A 38 -1.11 -5.78 4.71
N VAL A 39 -1.94 -4.95 5.35
CA VAL A 39 -1.45 -3.89 6.23
C VAL A 39 -0.70 -4.47 7.44
N ARG A 40 -1.25 -5.51 8.08
CA ARG A 40 -0.62 -6.15 9.25
C ARG A 40 0.71 -6.82 8.91
N ASP A 41 0.83 -7.41 7.73
CA ASP A 41 2.05 -8.10 7.28
C ASP A 41 3.21 -7.13 6.98
N HIS A 42 2.90 -5.85 6.68
CA HIS A 42 3.89 -4.86 6.22
C HIS A 42 4.10 -3.68 7.17
N LEU A 43 3.26 -3.51 8.18
CA LEU A 43 3.48 -2.48 9.19
C LEU A 43 4.65 -2.93 10.09
N PRO A 44 5.71 -2.12 10.25
CA PRO A 44 6.78 -2.44 11.18
C PRO A 44 6.21 -2.68 12.58
N ALA A 45 6.73 -3.68 13.28
CA ALA A 45 6.39 -3.85 14.69
C ALA A 45 6.78 -2.57 15.45
N ALA A 46 5.91 -2.08 16.33
CA ALA A 46 6.27 -1.02 17.24
C ALA A 46 7.49 -1.48 18.06
N ALA A 47 8.52 -0.65 18.11
CA ALA A 47 9.70 -0.89 18.94
C ALA A 47 9.33 -0.92 20.43
#